data_AF-A0A5B6U126-F1
#
_entry.id   AF-A0A5B6U126-F1
#
_cell.length_a   1.000
_cell.length_b   1.000
_cell.length_c   1.000
_cell.angle_alpha   90.00
_cell.angle_beta   90.00
_cell.angle_gamma   90.00
#
_symmetry.space_group_name_H-M   'P 1'
#
loop_
_entity.id
_entity.type
_entity.pdbx_description
1 polymer ?
#
loop_
_entity_poly.entity_id
_entity_poly.type
_entity_poly.pdbx_seq_one_letter_code
_entity_poly.pdbx_strand_id
1 'polypeptide(L)'
;MGIYLPIAEISVNVFVLLAMGAAVGFLSGMFGVGGGFLITPLLIFYNIPPAIAVATGANQVIASSVSGVLSHMKRGTLDFKLGSVLLAGGVVGSTGGIYVFGLLRRLGQLDLFISLLYVVLLGTVGGLMLVESINALRATRSGAAPVLKKSGQHNWIHRLPLKMRFRASKLFVSVIPVLGLGAGIGFLSSIMGVGGGFIMVPALIYLLKVPTNVVIGTSLFQIIFTSAYTTLVHATTNQTVDVMLAFLLMAGGVAGAQYGAKAGQRLRGEQLRALLALLVLAVAIRLATDLFVTPPNLYSLSGVGLN
;
A
#
# COMPACT_ATOMS: atom_id res chain seq x y z
N MET A 1 -10.91 26.90 7.28
CA MET A 1 -11.19 26.57 8.69
C MET A 1 -10.10 25.61 9.15
N GLY A 2 -9.30 25.98 10.15
CA GLY A 2 -8.25 25.11 10.70
C GLY A 2 -8.83 24.22 11.79
N ILE A 3 -8.41 22.96 11.86
CA ILE A 3 -8.70 22.03 12.96
C ILE A 3 -7.37 21.64 13.59
N TYR A 4 -7.36 21.61 14.92
CA TYR A 4 -6.23 21.11 15.71
C TYR A 4 -6.27 19.58 15.75
N LEU A 5 -5.16 18.95 15.38
CA LEU A 5 -4.98 17.50 15.48
C LEU A 5 -4.41 17.17 16.86
N PRO A 6 -5.19 16.56 17.78
CA PRO A 6 -4.79 16.40 19.18
C PRO A 6 -3.58 15.49 19.37
N ILE A 7 -3.33 14.55 18.45
CA ILE A 7 -2.20 13.63 18.57
C ILE A 7 -0.99 14.12 17.78
N ALA A 8 -1.22 14.88 16.70
CA ALA A 8 -0.14 15.45 15.90
C ALA A 8 0.34 16.83 16.38
N GLU A 9 -0.38 17.43 17.34
CA GLU A 9 -0.09 18.75 17.92
C GLU A 9 0.07 19.89 16.88
N ILE A 10 -0.57 19.73 15.72
CA ILE A 10 -0.51 20.70 14.62
C ILE A 10 -1.91 21.14 14.19
N SER A 11 -2.00 22.38 13.72
CA SER A 11 -3.22 22.92 13.11
C SER A 11 -3.21 22.69 11.61
N VAL A 12 -4.24 22.03 11.10
CA VAL A 12 -4.34 21.62 9.69
C VAL A 12 -5.64 22.13 9.07
N ASN A 13 -5.61 22.45 7.78
CA ASN A 13 -6.80 22.86 7.04
C ASN A 13 -7.65 21.63 6.65
N VAL A 14 -8.91 21.63 7.08
CA VAL A 14 -9.88 20.55 6.81
C VAL A 14 -10.03 20.26 5.32
N PHE A 15 -10.07 21.31 4.49
CA PHE A 15 -10.24 21.17 3.05
C PHE A 15 -9.04 20.48 2.40
N VAL A 16 -7.84 20.71 2.94
CA VAL A 16 -6.62 20.06 2.44
C VAL A 16 -6.67 18.57 2.78
N LEU A 17 -7.07 18.19 4.01
CA LEU A 17 -7.20 16.78 4.38
C LEU A 17 -8.28 16.07 3.55
N LEU A 18 -9.44 16.69 3.36
CA LEU A 18 -10.49 16.14 2.51
C LEU A 18 -10.01 15.99 1.06
N ALA A 19 -9.29 16.99 0.53
CA ALA A 19 -8.75 16.94 -0.83
C ALA A 19 -7.65 15.89 -0.99
N MET A 20 -6.73 15.77 -0.03
CA MET A 20 -5.70 14.72 -0.01
C MET A 20 -6.35 13.33 0.09
N GLY A 21 -7.33 13.19 0.99
CA GLY A 21 -8.16 12.00 1.12
C GLY A 21 -8.79 11.62 -0.21
N ALA A 22 -9.46 12.57 -0.87
CA ALA A 22 -10.11 12.37 -2.15
C ALA A 22 -9.12 12.07 -3.29
N ALA A 23 -7.99 12.76 -3.37
CA ALA A 23 -6.97 12.53 -4.39
C ALA A 23 -6.36 11.13 -4.25
N VAL A 24 -5.94 10.75 -3.03
CA VAL A 24 -5.39 9.42 -2.77
C VAL A 24 -6.46 8.34 -2.94
N GLY A 25 -7.69 8.59 -2.51
CA GLY A 25 -8.83 7.71 -2.75
C GLY A 25 -9.06 7.49 -4.24
N PHE A 26 -9.04 8.57 -5.03
CA PHE A 26 -9.18 8.52 -6.48
C PHE A 26 -8.09 7.68 -7.14
N LEU A 27 -6.83 7.90 -6.79
CA LEU A 27 -5.72 7.08 -7.28
C LEU A 27 -5.84 5.62 -6.82
N SER A 28 -6.19 5.39 -5.55
CA SER A 28 -6.46 4.05 -4.99
C SER A 28 -7.54 3.32 -5.79
N GLY A 29 -8.65 3.99 -6.09
CA GLY A 29 -9.76 3.44 -6.87
C GLY A 29 -9.41 3.19 -8.32
N MET A 30 -8.62 4.07 -8.96
CA MET A 30 -8.15 3.89 -10.34
C MET A 30 -7.24 2.69 -10.50
N PHE A 31 -6.26 2.53 -9.60
CA PHE A 31 -5.24 1.50 -9.72
C PHE A 31 -5.63 0.19 -9.02
N GLY A 32 -6.54 0.24 -8.04
CA GLY A 32 -6.92 -0.91 -7.21
C GLY A 32 -5.84 -1.34 -6.23
N VAL A 33 -4.95 -0.43 -5.86
CA VAL A 33 -3.69 -0.72 -5.14
C VAL A 33 -3.78 -0.45 -3.63
N GLY A 34 -4.87 0.16 -3.15
CA GLY A 34 -4.97 0.60 -1.75
C GLY A 34 -4.03 1.79 -1.51
N GLY A 35 -4.56 3.00 -1.52
CA GLY A 35 -3.81 4.27 -1.59
C GLY A 35 -2.86 4.60 -0.43
N GLY A 36 -2.62 3.67 0.49
CA GLY A 36 -1.79 3.89 1.67
C GLY A 36 -0.35 4.27 1.34
N PHE A 37 0.18 3.77 0.20
CA PHE A 37 1.54 4.08 -0.23
C PHE A 37 1.74 5.56 -0.58
N LEU A 38 0.64 6.29 -0.81
CA LEU A 38 0.66 7.71 -1.13
C LEU A 38 0.25 8.57 0.04
N ILE A 39 -0.74 8.14 0.82
CA ILE A 39 -1.22 8.99 1.91
C ILE A 39 -0.10 9.27 2.90
N THR A 40 0.67 8.25 3.30
CA THR A 40 1.68 8.43 4.34
C THR A 40 2.76 9.42 3.91
N PRO A 41 3.40 9.30 2.72
CA PRO A 41 4.30 10.34 2.24
C PRO A 41 3.65 11.73 2.10
N LEU A 42 2.41 11.81 1.62
CA LEU A 42 1.71 13.09 1.47
C LEU A 42 1.44 13.76 2.83
N LEU A 43 1.12 12.99 3.86
CA LEU A 43 0.98 13.50 5.23
C LEU A 43 2.33 13.94 5.79
N ILE A 44 3.41 13.20 5.52
CA ILE A 44 4.78 13.58 5.90
C ILE A 44 5.17 14.90 5.23
N PHE A 45 4.86 15.08 3.95
CA PHE A 45 5.10 16.36 3.24
C PHE A 45 4.28 17.51 3.80
N TYR A 46 3.16 17.21 4.45
CA TYR A 46 2.34 18.17 5.18
C TYR A 46 2.82 18.41 6.62
N ASN A 47 4.02 17.93 6.97
CA ASN A 47 4.63 18.01 8.30
C ASN A 47 3.88 17.24 9.39
N ILE A 48 3.09 16.23 9.03
CA ILE A 48 2.50 15.31 10.03
C ILE A 48 3.59 14.30 10.42
N PRO A 49 3.83 14.08 11.73
CA PRO A 49 4.82 13.11 12.19
C PRO A 49 4.63 11.72 11.55
N PRO A 50 5.71 11.05 11.09
CA PRO A 50 5.61 9.78 10.38
C PRO A 50 4.85 8.71 11.18
N ALA A 51 5.00 8.70 12.51
CA ALA A 51 4.30 7.75 13.36
C ALA A 51 2.77 7.87 13.25
N ILE A 52 2.25 9.09 13.13
CA ILE A 52 0.82 9.39 13.03
C ILE A 52 0.34 9.20 11.60
N ALA A 53 1.16 9.60 10.62
CA ALA A 53 0.89 9.40 9.20
C ALA A 53 0.70 7.92 8.86
N VAL A 54 1.55 7.04 9.38
CA VAL A 54 1.47 5.58 9.21
C VAL A 54 0.18 5.01 9.80
N ALA A 55 -0.08 5.32 11.07
CA ALA A 55 -1.20 4.75 11.80
C ALA A 55 -2.55 5.26 11.26
N THR A 56 -2.62 6.55 10.93
CA THR A 56 -3.83 7.18 10.40
C THR A 56 -4.04 6.86 8.93
N GLY A 57 -2.97 6.72 8.14
CA GLY A 57 -3.03 6.33 6.74
C GLY A 57 -3.70 4.98 6.54
N ALA A 58 -3.43 4.01 7.42
CA ALA A 58 -4.06 2.68 7.39
C ALA A 58 -5.61 2.75 7.42
N ASN A 59 -6.20 3.69 8.15
CA ASN A 59 -7.66 3.89 8.20
C ASN A 59 -8.24 4.30 6.85
N GLN A 60 -7.59 5.23 6.17
CA GLN A 60 -8.04 5.64 4.83
C GLN A 60 -7.97 4.47 3.84
N VAL A 61 -6.95 3.60 3.96
CA VAL A 61 -6.85 2.42 3.11
C VAL A 61 -8.06 1.51 3.30
N ILE A 62 -8.48 1.27 4.55
CA ILE A 62 -9.68 0.47 4.83
C ILE A 62 -10.88 1.02 4.08
N ALA A 63 -11.15 2.33 4.21
CA ALA A 63 -12.32 2.96 3.62
C ALA A 63 -12.33 2.86 2.08
N SER A 64 -11.20 3.14 1.43
CA SER A 64 -11.08 3.01 -0.03
C SER A 64 -11.13 1.55 -0.50
N SER A 65 -10.57 0.62 0.28
CA SER A 65 -10.50 -0.81 -0.08
C SER A 65 -11.84 -1.51 0.06
N VAL A 66 -12.67 -1.13 1.04
CA VAL A 66 -14.05 -1.64 1.17
C VAL A 66 -14.86 -1.34 -0.10
N SER A 67 -14.78 -0.10 -0.60
CA SER A 67 -15.46 0.27 -1.85
C SER A 67 -14.98 -0.58 -3.05
N GLY A 68 -13.67 -0.81 -3.14
CA GLY A 68 -13.08 -1.65 -4.17
C GLY A 68 -13.49 -3.13 -4.08
N VAL A 69 -13.43 -3.73 -2.89
CA VAL A 69 -13.84 -5.12 -2.66
C VAL A 69 -15.30 -5.35 -3.05
N LEU A 70 -16.21 -4.45 -2.68
CA LEU A 70 -17.63 -4.58 -3.04
C LEU A 70 -17.83 -4.61 -4.57
N SER A 71 -17.09 -3.79 -5.33
CA SER A 71 -17.12 -3.80 -6.79
C SER A 71 -16.58 -5.12 -7.37
N HIS A 72 -15.47 -5.62 -6.83
CA HIS A 72 -14.84 -6.86 -7.29
C HIS A 72 -15.60 -8.12 -6.87
N MET A 73 -16.31 -8.07 -5.75
CA MET A 73 -17.17 -9.15 -5.26
C MET A 73 -18.37 -9.35 -6.18
N LYS A 74 -19.01 -8.26 -6.62
CA LYS A 74 -20.09 -8.31 -7.64
C LYS A 74 -19.63 -8.91 -8.97
N ARG A 75 -18.34 -8.82 -9.30
CA ARG A 75 -17.74 -9.36 -10.53
C ARG A 75 -17.24 -10.80 -10.39
N GLY A 76 -17.33 -11.42 -9.21
CA GLY A 76 -16.83 -12.77 -8.97
C GLY A 76 -15.31 -12.91 -9.10
N THR A 77 -14.57 -11.81 -8.91
CA THR A 77 -13.10 -11.77 -9.10
C THR A 77 -12.31 -11.99 -7.80
N LEU A 78 -12.97 -12.27 -6.68
CA LEU A 78 -12.30 -12.52 -5.40
C LEU A 78 -11.97 -14.00 -5.23
N ASP A 79 -10.72 -14.29 -4.89
CA ASP A 79 -10.33 -15.59 -4.35
C ASP A 79 -10.24 -15.52 -2.83
N PHE A 80 -11.36 -15.76 -2.15
CA PHE A 80 -11.43 -15.72 -0.68
C PHE A 80 -10.46 -16.69 0.00
N LYS A 81 -10.14 -17.81 -0.65
CA LYS A 81 -9.22 -18.80 -0.11
C LYS A 81 -7.77 -18.32 -0.19
N LEU A 82 -7.38 -17.71 -1.31
CA LEU A 82 -6.06 -17.08 -1.42
C LEU A 82 -5.94 -15.89 -0.47
N GLY A 83 -6.99 -15.07 -0.40
CA GLY A 83 -7.08 -13.92 0.49
C GLY A 83 -6.97 -14.29 1.97
N SER A 84 -7.62 -15.36 2.42
CA SER A 84 -7.56 -15.79 3.83
C SER A 84 -6.19 -16.34 4.23
N VAL A 85 -5.50 -17.05 3.32
CA VAL A 85 -4.12 -17.50 3.56
C VAL A 85 -3.17 -16.31 3.61
N LEU A 86 -3.28 -15.37 2.68
CA LEU A 86 -2.49 -14.12 2.71
C LEU A 86 -2.78 -13.32 3.99
N LEU A 87 -4.04 -13.30 4.44
CA LEU A 87 -4.44 -12.62 5.67
C LEU A 87 -3.81 -13.29 6.90
N ALA A 88 -3.82 -14.61 7.01
CA ALA A 88 -3.21 -15.32 8.13
C ALA A 88 -1.71 -15.00 8.25
N GLY A 89 -0.98 -15.06 7.14
CA GLY A 89 0.42 -14.62 7.11
C GLY A 89 0.55 -13.13 7.43
N GLY A 90 -0.31 -12.31 6.83
CA GLY A 90 -0.33 -10.86 6.98
C GLY A 90 -0.54 -10.39 8.42
N VAL A 91 -1.41 -11.04 9.20
CA VAL A 91 -1.60 -10.74 10.62
C VAL A 91 -0.31 -11.01 11.38
N VAL A 92 0.27 -12.21 11.22
CA VAL A 92 1.54 -12.58 11.88
C VAL A 92 2.67 -11.61 11.56
N GLY A 93 2.83 -11.29 10.27
CA GLY A 93 3.83 -10.32 9.82
C GLY A 93 3.56 -8.91 10.34
N SER A 94 2.30 -8.48 10.35
CA SER A 94 1.90 -7.17 10.86
C SER A 94 2.25 -7.02 12.33
N THR A 95 1.99 -8.05 13.15
CA THR A 95 2.36 -8.05 14.58
C THR A 95 3.87 -7.82 14.76
N GLY A 96 4.70 -8.54 13.99
CA GLY A 96 6.15 -8.35 14.00
C GLY A 96 6.56 -6.93 13.57
N GLY A 97 5.93 -6.39 12.53
CA GLY A 97 6.24 -5.04 12.04
C GLY A 97 5.84 -3.95 13.02
N ILE A 98 4.74 -4.10 13.76
CA ILE A 98 4.33 -3.13 14.80
C ILE A 98 5.31 -3.17 15.98
N TYR A 99 5.78 -4.35 16.37
CA TYR A 99 6.81 -4.47 17.41
C TYR A 99 8.10 -3.75 17.00
N VAL A 100 8.56 -3.98 15.77
CA VAL A 100 9.73 -3.28 15.20
C VAL A 100 9.49 -1.77 15.10
N PHE A 101 8.29 -1.34 14.69
CA PHE A 101 7.89 0.07 14.67
C PHE A 101 8.00 0.69 16.07
N GLY A 102 7.47 0.03 17.10
CA GLY A 102 7.57 0.50 18.49
C GLY A 102 9.01 0.58 18.97
N LEU A 103 9.86 -0.39 18.60
CA LEU A 103 11.29 -0.36 18.90
C LEU A 103 12.00 0.80 18.21
N LEU A 104 11.79 0.99 16.91
CA LEU A 104 12.37 2.10 16.14
C LEU A 104 11.91 3.48 16.66
N ARG A 105 10.65 3.57 17.11
CA ARG A 105 10.12 4.77 17.76
C ARG A 105 10.88 5.10 19.05
N ARG A 106 11.10 4.09 19.91
CA ARG A 106 11.86 4.25 21.16
C ARG A 106 13.31 4.62 20.92
N LEU A 107 13.90 4.14 19.83
CA LEU A 107 15.27 4.47 19.41
C LEU A 107 15.38 5.83 18.70
N GLY A 108 14.27 6.52 18.43
CA GLY A 108 14.27 7.79 17.69
C GLY A 108 14.66 7.66 16.20
N GLN A 109 14.71 6.44 15.66
CA GLN A 109 15.15 6.15 14.28
C GLN A 109 13.99 5.87 13.31
N LEU A 110 12.76 5.98 13.78
CA LEU A 110 11.56 5.66 13.00
C LEU A 110 11.46 6.47 11.70
N ASP A 111 11.68 7.78 11.78
CA ASP A 111 11.51 8.69 10.64
C ASP A 111 12.51 8.38 9.51
N LEU A 112 13.77 8.16 9.89
CA LEU A 112 14.84 7.78 8.97
C LEU A 112 14.59 6.40 8.37
N PHE A 113 14.18 5.44 9.20
CA PHE A 113 13.90 4.07 8.73
C PHE A 113 12.76 4.05 7.73
N ILE A 114 11.65 4.73 8.03
CA ILE A 114 10.50 4.83 7.12
C ILE A 114 10.89 5.51 5.81
N SER A 115 11.61 6.63 5.88
CA SER A 115 12.03 7.37 4.69
C SER A 115 12.93 6.52 3.78
N LEU A 116 13.94 5.84 4.34
CA LEU A 116 14.80 4.92 3.60
C LEU A 116 14.00 3.77 2.99
N LEU A 117 13.10 3.16 3.76
CA LEU A 117 12.30 2.04 3.31
C LEU A 117 11.36 2.44 2.16
N TYR A 118 10.75 3.63 2.22
CA TYR A 118 9.96 4.18 1.12
C TYR A 118 10.80 4.47 -0.12
N VAL A 119 11.97 5.11 0.03
CA VAL A 119 12.85 5.41 -1.12
C VAL A 119 13.27 4.13 -1.82
N VAL A 120 13.69 3.11 -1.05
CA VAL A 120 14.09 1.82 -1.61
C VAL A 120 12.91 1.10 -2.25
N LEU A 121 11.76 0.97 -1.57
CA LEU A 121 10.62 0.22 -2.09
C LEU A 121 9.91 0.92 -3.25
N LEU A 122 9.59 2.22 -3.12
CA LEU A 122 8.97 2.97 -4.21
C LEU A 122 9.94 3.14 -5.39
N GLY A 123 11.23 3.37 -5.13
CA GLY A 123 12.24 3.45 -6.18
C GLY A 123 12.40 2.15 -6.96
N THR A 124 12.50 1.01 -6.26
CA THR A 124 12.63 -0.31 -6.90
C THR A 124 11.34 -0.74 -7.60
N VAL A 125 10.19 -0.72 -6.92
CA VAL A 125 8.91 -1.14 -7.51
C VAL A 125 8.49 -0.19 -8.64
N GLY A 126 8.59 1.12 -8.42
CA GLY A 126 8.29 2.13 -9.43
C GLY A 126 9.20 2.01 -10.65
N GLY A 127 10.50 1.79 -10.44
CA GLY A 127 11.47 1.57 -11.51
C GLY A 127 11.17 0.33 -12.34
N LEU A 128 10.89 -0.80 -11.69
CA LEU A 128 10.49 -2.04 -12.37
C LEU A 128 9.19 -1.86 -13.17
N MET A 129 8.19 -1.21 -12.60
CA MET A 129 6.92 -0.93 -13.27
C MET A 129 7.07 0.01 -14.47
N LEU A 130 7.94 1.02 -14.37
CA LEU A 130 8.24 1.95 -15.46
C LEU A 130 8.92 1.23 -16.62
N VAL A 131 9.96 0.43 -16.35
CA VAL A 131 10.68 -0.34 -17.37
C VAL A 131 9.72 -1.28 -18.09
N GLU A 132 8.86 -2.00 -17.37
CA GLU A 132 7.88 -2.90 -18.00
C GLU A 132 6.83 -2.14 -18.81
N SER A 133 6.35 -1.00 -18.31
CA SER A 133 5.39 -0.16 -19.04
C SER A 133 5.99 0.38 -20.34
N ILE A 134 7.23 0.88 -20.32
CA ILE A 134 7.95 1.34 -21.52
C ILE A 134 8.13 0.19 -22.52
N ASN A 135 8.54 -0.99 -22.04
CA ASN A 135 8.72 -2.17 -22.88
C ASN A 135 7.40 -2.62 -23.53
N ALA A 136 6.29 -2.60 -22.79
CA ALA A 136 4.96 -2.90 -23.33
C ALA A 136 4.53 -1.87 -24.40
N LEU A 137 4.67 -0.58 -24.11
CA LEU A 137 4.36 0.50 -25.06
C LEU A 137 5.20 0.42 -26.34
N ARG A 138 6.47 0.05 -26.23
CA ARG A 138 7.36 -0.16 -27.38
C ARG A 138 6.95 -1.36 -28.22
N ALA A 139 6.61 -2.49 -27.59
CA ALA A 139 6.16 -3.69 -28.30
C ALA A 139 4.85 -3.46 -29.10
N THR A 140 3.90 -2.71 -28.51
CA THR A 140 2.65 -2.34 -29.18
C THR A 140 2.88 -1.39 -30.36
N ARG A 141 3.87 -0.49 -30.27
CA ARG A 141 4.25 0.42 -31.39
C ARG A 141 5.02 -0.29 -32.50
N SER A 142 5.84 -1.29 -32.18
CA SER A 142 6.63 -2.02 -33.17
C SER A 142 5.85 -3.12 -33.91
N GLY A 143 4.55 -3.28 -33.63
CA GLY A 143 3.73 -4.36 -34.20
C GLY A 143 4.21 -5.76 -33.82
N ALA A 144 5.11 -5.86 -32.84
CA ALA A 144 5.66 -7.14 -32.41
C ALA A 144 4.58 -7.84 -31.60
N ALA A 145 4.13 -9.01 -32.07
CA ALA A 145 3.24 -9.86 -31.30
C ALA A 145 3.82 -10.04 -29.89
N PRO A 146 3.02 -9.86 -28.82
CA PRO A 146 3.53 -10.01 -27.47
C PRO A 146 4.14 -11.40 -27.36
N VAL A 147 5.46 -11.45 -27.12
CA VAL A 147 6.13 -12.70 -26.85
C VAL A 147 5.53 -13.21 -25.54
N LEU A 148 4.52 -14.09 -25.66
CA LEU A 148 4.05 -14.92 -24.57
C LEU A 148 5.28 -15.65 -24.06
N LYS A 149 5.92 -15.12 -23.00
CA LYS A 149 6.99 -15.81 -22.29
C LYS A 149 6.42 -17.19 -21.97
N LYS A 150 6.91 -18.21 -22.68
CA LYS A 150 6.40 -19.57 -22.60
C LYS A 150 6.26 -19.92 -21.12
N SER A 151 5.02 -20.20 -20.71
CA SER A 151 4.67 -20.67 -19.38
C SER A 151 5.24 -22.08 -19.23
N GLY A 152 6.51 -22.15 -18.90
CA GLY A 152 7.25 -23.40 -18.80
C GLY A 152 8.38 -23.26 -17.80
N GLN A 153 8.24 -24.04 -16.73
CA GLN A 153 9.32 -24.73 -16.05
C GLN A 153 10.00 -24.09 -14.82
N HIS A 154 9.73 -24.79 -13.71
CA HIS A 154 10.57 -25.02 -12.54
C HIS A 154 10.84 -23.85 -11.60
N ASN A 155 9.79 -23.40 -10.89
CA ASN A 155 9.98 -22.63 -9.66
C ASN A 155 10.03 -23.61 -8.47
N TRP A 156 11.10 -23.53 -7.68
CA TRP A 156 11.34 -24.32 -6.46
C TRP A 156 10.14 -24.39 -5.50
N ILE A 157 9.25 -23.40 -5.59
CA ILE A 157 7.95 -23.27 -4.91
C ILE A 157 7.01 -24.49 -5.06
N HIS A 158 7.16 -25.35 -6.08
CA HIS A 158 6.33 -26.56 -6.23
C HIS A 158 6.80 -27.78 -5.40
N ARG A 159 7.98 -27.72 -4.77
CA ARG A 159 8.55 -28.82 -3.96
C ARG A 159 8.16 -28.77 -2.49
N LEU A 160 7.50 -27.70 -2.03
CA LEU A 160 7.14 -27.54 -0.62
C LEU A 160 5.87 -28.33 -0.25
N PRO A 161 5.79 -28.92 0.96
CA PRO A 161 4.60 -29.63 1.44
C PRO A 161 3.37 -28.69 1.57
N LEU A 162 2.16 -29.26 1.63
CA LEU A 162 0.86 -28.57 1.74
C LEU A 162 0.38 -27.82 0.47
N LYS A 163 0.17 -28.56 -0.62
CA LYS A 163 -0.40 -28.01 -1.87
C LYS A 163 -1.88 -27.70 -1.69
N MET A 164 -2.28 -26.44 -1.91
CA MET A 164 -3.69 -26.05 -1.98
C MET A 164 -4.06 -25.64 -3.41
N ARG A 165 -5.23 -26.09 -3.86
CA ARG A 165 -5.83 -25.60 -5.10
C ARG A 165 -6.64 -24.35 -4.80
N PHE A 166 -6.30 -23.25 -5.47
CA PHE A 166 -7.02 -21.99 -5.48
C PHE A 166 -7.82 -21.91 -6.78
N ARG A 167 -9.13 -22.14 -6.70
CA ARG A 167 -9.99 -22.36 -7.88
C ARG A 167 -10.16 -21.09 -8.73
N ALA A 168 -10.35 -19.93 -8.09
CA ALA A 168 -10.53 -18.66 -8.79
C ALA A 168 -9.20 -18.14 -9.36
N SER A 169 -8.09 -18.33 -8.64
CA SER A 169 -6.74 -17.95 -9.07
C SER A 169 -6.09 -18.91 -10.06
N LYS A 170 -6.74 -20.05 -10.39
CA LYS A 170 -6.19 -21.16 -11.20
C LYS A 170 -4.80 -21.62 -10.72
N LEU A 171 -4.56 -21.53 -9.41
CA LEU A 171 -3.24 -21.73 -8.82
C LEU A 171 -3.16 -23.07 -8.07
N PHE A 172 -2.05 -23.79 -8.26
CA PHE A 172 -1.67 -24.96 -7.47
C PHE A 172 -0.30 -24.70 -6.85
N VAL A 173 -0.31 -23.98 -5.73
CA VAL A 173 0.91 -23.60 -5.01
C VAL A 173 0.76 -24.00 -3.56
N SER A 174 1.89 -24.30 -2.92
CA SER A 174 1.94 -24.63 -1.50
C SER A 174 1.50 -23.44 -0.66
N VAL A 175 0.91 -23.70 0.50
CA VAL A 175 0.41 -22.65 1.40
C VAL A 175 1.56 -21.81 1.98
N ILE A 176 2.74 -22.40 2.13
CA ILE A 176 3.91 -21.78 2.78
C ILE A 176 4.38 -20.49 2.07
N PRO A 177 4.67 -20.46 0.75
CA PRO A 177 5.03 -19.22 0.05
C PRO A 177 3.97 -18.13 0.14
N VAL A 178 2.69 -18.50 0.15
CA VAL A 178 1.58 -17.55 0.25
C VAL A 178 1.52 -16.94 1.65
N LEU A 179 1.68 -17.74 2.70
CA LEU A 179 1.81 -17.26 4.08
C LEU A 179 3.03 -16.36 4.24
N GLY A 180 4.19 -16.75 3.71
CA GLY A 180 5.42 -15.97 3.78
C GLY A 180 5.30 -14.63 3.07
N LEU A 181 4.70 -14.59 1.87
CA LEU A 181 4.38 -13.35 1.17
C LEU A 181 3.41 -12.47 1.96
N GLY A 182 2.35 -13.06 2.49
CA GLY A 182 1.41 -12.37 3.37
C GLY A 182 2.12 -11.73 4.55
N ALA A 183 2.98 -12.49 5.23
CA ALA A 183 3.76 -12.03 6.38
C ALA A 183 4.74 -10.91 6.02
N GLY A 184 5.52 -11.05 4.95
CA GLY A 184 6.45 -9.99 4.52
C GLY A 184 5.72 -8.70 4.16
N ILE A 185 4.59 -8.80 3.45
CA ILE A 185 3.79 -7.63 3.07
C ILE A 185 3.09 -7.02 4.29
N GLY A 186 2.57 -7.84 5.20
CA GLY A 186 1.99 -7.39 6.47
C GLY A 186 3.01 -6.63 7.33
N PHE A 187 4.22 -7.16 7.44
CA PHE A 187 5.35 -6.55 8.15
C PHE A 187 5.70 -5.17 7.57
N LEU A 188 5.90 -5.09 6.26
CA LEU A 188 6.20 -3.81 5.58
C LEU A 188 5.03 -2.84 5.69
N SER A 189 3.80 -3.33 5.52
CA SER A 189 2.59 -2.52 5.57
C SER A 189 2.35 -1.92 6.96
N SER A 190 2.66 -2.65 8.04
CA SER A 190 2.43 -2.16 9.40
C SER A 190 3.46 -1.13 9.86
N ILE A 191 4.71 -1.21 9.34
CA ILE A 191 5.74 -0.19 9.60
C ILE A 191 5.50 1.07 8.76
N MET A 192 5.12 0.91 7.49
CA MET A 192 5.04 2.04 6.56
C MET A 192 3.63 2.64 6.44
N GLY A 193 2.58 1.97 6.92
CA GLY A 193 1.19 2.44 6.81
C GLY A 193 0.63 2.37 5.40
N VAL A 194 1.24 1.55 4.56
CA VAL A 194 1.02 1.57 3.11
C VAL A 194 -0.23 0.77 2.70
N GLY A 195 -0.77 -0.07 3.58
CA GLY A 195 -1.89 -0.93 3.23
C GLY A 195 -1.54 -1.98 2.17
N GLY A 196 -0.26 -2.33 2.02
CA GLY A 196 0.25 -3.53 1.32
C GLY A 196 0.02 -3.69 -0.19
N GLY A 197 -1.00 -3.08 -0.79
CA GLY A 197 -1.46 -3.44 -2.13
C GLY A 197 -0.49 -3.10 -3.25
N PHE A 198 0.32 -2.05 -3.11
CA PHE A 198 1.33 -1.70 -4.14
C PHE A 198 2.46 -2.71 -4.24
N ILE A 199 2.73 -3.44 -3.16
CA ILE A 199 3.69 -4.56 -3.14
C ILE A 199 2.98 -5.86 -3.50
N MET A 200 1.79 -6.06 -2.93
CA MET A 200 1.00 -7.28 -3.09
C MET A 200 0.62 -7.53 -4.54
N VAL A 201 0.18 -6.52 -5.28
CA VAL A 201 -0.26 -6.67 -6.66
C VAL A 201 0.90 -7.17 -7.56
N PRO A 202 2.07 -6.50 -7.61
CA PRO A 202 3.26 -7.03 -8.26
C PRO A 202 3.70 -8.41 -7.75
N ALA A 203 3.71 -8.64 -6.44
CA ALA A 203 4.16 -9.91 -5.88
C ALA A 203 3.28 -11.09 -6.32
N LEU A 204 1.95 -10.92 -6.33
CA LEU A 204 1.03 -11.96 -6.78
C LEU A 204 1.12 -12.19 -8.30
N ILE A 205 1.36 -11.15 -9.09
CA ILE A 205 1.50 -11.25 -10.54
C ILE A 205 2.85 -11.87 -10.94
N TYR A 206 3.97 -11.41 -10.38
CA TYR A 206 5.29 -11.85 -10.83
C TYR A 206 5.77 -13.11 -10.13
N LEU A 207 5.53 -13.23 -8.82
CA LEU A 207 6.04 -14.34 -8.02
C LEU A 207 5.11 -15.55 -8.09
N LEU A 208 3.80 -15.30 -7.92
CA LEU A 208 2.78 -16.37 -7.94
C LEU A 208 2.06 -16.51 -9.29
N LYS A 209 2.25 -15.59 -10.25
CA LYS A 209 1.62 -15.65 -11.58
C LYS A 209 0.09 -15.75 -11.54
N VAL A 210 -0.51 -15.11 -10.54
CA VAL A 210 -1.97 -15.04 -10.41
C VAL A 210 -2.53 -14.09 -11.47
N PRO A 211 -3.65 -14.43 -12.13
CA PRO A 211 -4.32 -13.56 -13.09
C PRO A 211 -4.65 -12.18 -12.51
N THR A 212 -4.31 -11.10 -13.23
CA THR A 212 -4.42 -9.70 -12.76
C THR A 212 -5.83 -9.32 -12.32
N ASN A 213 -6.85 -9.87 -12.97
CA ASN A 213 -8.26 -9.65 -12.64
C ASN A 213 -8.61 -10.16 -11.23
N VAL A 214 -7.99 -11.25 -10.77
CA VAL A 214 -8.22 -11.84 -9.44
C VAL A 214 -7.32 -11.22 -8.38
N VAL A 215 -6.11 -10.82 -8.75
CA VAL A 215 -5.12 -10.20 -7.85
C VAL A 215 -5.66 -8.95 -7.17
N ILE A 216 -6.27 -8.05 -7.94
CA ILE A 216 -6.74 -6.75 -7.41
C ILE A 216 -7.83 -6.99 -6.36
N GLY A 217 -8.86 -7.79 -6.65
CA GLY A 217 -9.92 -8.08 -5.69
C GLY A 217 -9.42 -8.82 -4.45
N THR A 218 -8.53 -9.79 -4.63
CA THR A 218 -8.00 -10.62 -3.53
C THR A 218 -7.06 -9.85 -2.60
N SER A 219 -6.23 -8.96 -3.17
CA SER A 219 -5.39 -8.06 -2.38
C SER A 219 -6.23 -7.07 -1.58
N LEU A 220 -7.20 -6.38 -2.21
CA LEU A 220 -8.08 -5.45 -1.48
C LEU A 220 -8.83 -6.13 -0.32
N PHE A 221 -9.27 -7.38 -0.48
CA PHE A 221 -9.86 -8.17 0.60
C PHE A 221 -8.88 -8.30 1.78
N GLN A 222 -7.66 -8.79 1.53
CA GLN A 222 -6.65 -8.95 2.56
C GLN A 222 -6.23 -7.61 3.20
N ILE A 223 -6.17 -6.54 2.41
CA ILE A 223 -5.81 -5.19 2.86
C ILE A 223 -6.81 -4.64 3.87
N ILE A 224 -8.11 -4.86 3.69
CA ILE A 224 -9.13 -4.42 4.65
C ILE A 224 -8.85 -5.00 6.04
N PHE A 225 -8.68 -6.31 6.13
CA PHE A 225 -8.51 -6.98 7.42
C PHE A 225 -7.13 -6.73 8.03
N THR A 226 -6.06 -6.73 7.22
CA THR A 226 -4.72 -6.42 7.73
C THR A 226 -4.62 -4.97 8.18
N SER A 227 -5.17 -4.01 7.43
CA SER A 227 -5.16 -2.59 7.81
C SER A 227 -6.02 -2.32 9.04
N ALA A 228 -7.16 -3.01 9.18
CA ALA A 228 -7.99 -2.96 10.39
C ALA A 228 -7.22 -3.50 11.61
N TYR A 229 -6.55 -4.63 11.47
CA TYR A 229 -5.70 -5.19 12.52
C TYR A 229 -4.55 -4.24 12.88
N THR A 230 -3.83 -3.69 11.89
CA THR A 230 -2.73 -2.75 12.17
C THR A 230 -3.21 -1.48 12.84
N THR A 231 -4.37 -0.96 12.44
CA THR A 231 -4.97 0.23 13.06
C THR A 231 -5.29 -0.05 14.51
N LEU A 232 -5.97 -1.17 14.79
CA LEU A 232 -6.35 -1.53 16.15
C LEU A 232 -5.11 -1.64 17.05
N VAL A 233 -4.09 -2.35 16.59
CA VAL A 233 -2.86 -2.56 17.37
C VAL A 233 -2.04 -1.26 17.50
N HIS A 234 -1.99 -0.39 16.48
CA HIS A 234 -1.35 0.93 16.61
C HIS A 234 -2.11 1.85 17.56
N ALA A 235 -3.45 1.80 17.57
CA ALA A 235 -4.27 2.56 18.49
C ALA A 235 -4.08 2.10 19.94
N THR A 236 -4.05 0.78 20.20
CA THR A 236 -3.92 0.25 21.56
C THR A 236 -2.49 0.29 22.10
N THR A 237 -1.49 0.00 21.25
CA THR A 237 -0.10 -0.17 21.70
C THR A 237 0.71 1.11 21.62
N ASN A 238 0.49 1.91 20.57
CA ASN A 238 1.31 3.09 20.28
C ASN A 238 0.55 4.42 20.43
N GLN A 239 -0.78 4.40 20.57
CA GLN A 239 -1.65 5.58 20.66
C GLN A 239 -1.37 6.65 19.58
N THR A 240 -1.08 6.19 18.35
CA THR A 240 -0.66 7.05 17.22
C THR A 240 -1.80 7.39 16.26
N VAL A 241 -3.01 6.88 16.50
CA VAL A 241 -4.15 7.03 15.58
C VAL A 241 -4.93 8.29 15.90
N ASP A 242 -4.80 9.32 15.07
CA ASP A 242 -5.60 10.54 15.19
C ASP A 242 -6.97 10.33 14.53
N VAL A 243 -8.01 10.25 15.36
CA VAL A 243 -9.37 9.92 14.93
C VAL A 243 -9.95 10.99 14.00
N MET A 244 -9.65 12.27 14.26
CA MET A 244 -10.15 13.38 13.45
C MET A 244 -9.49 13.37 12.07
N LEU A 245 -8.17 13.21 12.03
CA LEU A 245 -7.43 13.06 10.78
C LEU A 245 -7.92 11.83 9.99
N ALA A 246 -8.10 10.69 10.67
CA ALA A 246 -8.60 9.46 10.06
C ALA A 246 -9.97 9.67 9.41
N PHE A 247 -10.90 10.30 10.14
CA PHE A 247 -12.26 10.53 9.66
C PHE A 247 -12.29 11.42 8.41
N LEU A 248 -11.54 12.54 8.42
CA LEU A 248 -11.48 13.45 7.28
C LEU A 248 -10.86 12.77 6.04
N LEU A 249 -9.78 12.01 6.22
CA LEU A 249 -9.14 11.27 5.13
C LEU A 249 -10.06 10.16 4.58
N MET A 250 -10.78 9.45 5.45
CA MET A 250 -11.76 8.45 5.04
C MET A 250 -12.91 9.07 4.26
N ALA A 251 -13.48 10.19 4.73
CA ALA A 251 -14.59 10.86 4.07
C ALA A 251 -14.23 11.29 2.64
N GLY A 252 -13.08 11.96 2.47
CA GLY A 252 -12.56 12.30 1.14
C GLY A 252 -12.22 11.05 0.34
N GLY A 253 -11.55 10.08 0.95
CA GLY A 253 -11.06 8.85 0.32
C GLY A 253 -12.14 7.97 -0.27
N VAL A 254 -13.27 7.81 0.42
CA VAL A 254 -14.41 7.04 -0.09
C VAL A 254 -15.00 7.69 -1.33
N ALA A 255 -15.23 9.00 -1.30
CA ALA A 255 -15.73 9.74 -2.46
C ALA A 255 -14.75 9.61 -3.64
N GLY A 256 -13.47 9.90 -3.40
CA GLY A 256 -12.40 9.77 -4.38
C GLY A 256 -12.35 8.37 -5.00
N ALA A 257 -12.34 7.31 -4.18
CA ALA A 257 -12.23 5.93 -4.64
C ALA A 257 -13.37 5.50 -5.56
N GLN A 258 -14.59 5.96 -5.31
CA GLN A 258 -15.72 5.66 -6.18
C GLN A 258 -15.58 6.30 -7.57
N TYR A 259 -15.16 7.57 -7.63
CA TYR A 259 -14.90 8.25 -8.91
C TYR A 259 -13.67 7.67 -9.61
N GLY A 260 -12.62 7.34 -8.84
CA GLY A 260 -11.40 6.73 -9.34
C GLY A 260 -11.63 5.37 -9.98
N ALA A 261 -12.43 4.51 -9.34
CA ALA A 261 -12.78 3.19 -9.87
C ALA A 261 -13.57 3.29 -11.19
N LYS A 262 -14.41 4.32 -11.36
CA LYS A 262 -15.11 4.59 -12.63
C LYS A 262 -14.15 5.13 -13.70
N ALA A 263 -13.24 6.03 -13.33
CA ALA A 263 -12.25 6.60 -14.25
C ALA A 263 -11.24 5.53 -14.73
N GLY A 264 -10.77 4.66 -13.83
CA GLY A 264 -9.82 3.60 -14.13
C GLY A 264 -10.35 2.60 -15.17
N GLN A 265 -11.67 2.37 -15.23
CA GLN A 265 -12.29 1.50 -16.24
C GLN A 265 -12.19 2.03 -17.67
N ARG A 266 -11.91 3.33 -17.85
CA ARG A 266 -11.76 3.94 -19.18
C ARG A 266 -10.33 3.88 -19.71
N LEU A 267 -9.36 3.55 -18.86
CA LEU A 267 -7.94 3.51 -19.22
C LEU A 267 -7.48 2.10 -19.56
N ARG A 268 -6.56 1.98 -20.51
CA ARG A 268 -5.91 0.69 -20.81
C ARG A 268 -4.99 0.29 -19.66
N GLY A 269 -4.86 -1.00 -19.39
CA GLY A 269 -3.99 -1.51 -18.30
C GLY A 269 -2.54 -1.04 -18.39
N GLU A 270 -2.02 -0.84 -19.62
CA GLU A 270 -0.70 -0.27 -19.87
C GLU A 270 -0.58 1.19 -19.40
N GLN A 271 -1.60 2.01 -19.66
CA GLN A 271 -1.65 3.42 -19.25
C GLN A 271 -1.76 3.56 -17.74
N LEU A 272 -2.60 2.74 -17.10
CA LEU A 272 -2.73 2.70 -15.64
C LEU A 272 -1.39 2.38 -14.99
N ARG A 273 -0.67 1.38 -15.52
CA ARG A 273 0.64 1.00 -15.00
C ARG A 273 1.68 2.12 -15.19
N ALA A 274 1.68 2.80 -16.34
CA ALA A 274 2.58 3.93 -16.61
C ALA A 274 2.35 5.09 -15.62
N LEU A 275 1.08 5.49 -15.45
CA LEU A 275 0.68 6.55 -14.54
C LEU A 275 1.06 6.24 -13.09
N LEU A 276 0.79 5.01 -12.65
CA LEU A 276 1.17 4.55 -11.32
C LEU A 276 2.69 4.58 -11.13
N ALA A 277 3.46 4.06 -12.09
CA ALA A 277 4.91 4.04 -12.01
C ALA A 277 5.52 5.44 -11.91
N LEU A 278 5.04 6.38 -12.74
CA LEU A 278 5.49 7.76 -12.73
C LEU A 278 5.19 8.43 -11.39
N LEU A 279 3.98 8.22 -10.86
CA LEU A 279 3.56 8.81 -9.60
C LEU A 279 4.34 8.24 -8.41
N VAL A 280 4.55 6.92 -8.37
CA VAL A 280 5.38 6.23 -7.37
C VAL A 280 6.82 6.76 -7.40
N LEU A 281 7.40 6.90 -8.59
CA LEU A 281 8.76 7.43 -8.76
C LEU A 281 8.85 8.91 -8.36
N ALA A 282 7.84 9.72 -8.66
CA ALA A 282 7.80 11.11 -8.23
C ALA A 282 7.84 11.23 -6.69
N VAL A 283 7.05 10.41 -5.99
CA VAL A 283 7.07 10.35 -4.51
C VAL A 283 8.41 9.83 -3.99
N ALA A 284 8.97 8.79 -4.62
CA ALA A 284 10.28 8.25 -4.25
C ALA A 284 11.40 9.29 -4.39
N ILE A 285 11.42 10.03 -5.50
CA ILE A 285 12.39 11.10 -5.75
C ILE A 285 12.23 12.20 -4.72
N ARG A 286 10.98 12.62 -4.41
CA ARG A 286 10.74 13.65 -3.40
C ARG A 286 11.25 13.24 -2.01
N LEU A 287 10.96 12.02 -1.58
CA LEU A 287 11.48 11.49 -0.31
C LEU A 287 13.00 11.37 -0.31
N ALA A 288 13.60 10.99 -1.44
CA ALA A 288 15.05 10.96 -1.57
C ALA A 288 15.64 12.38 -1.47
N THR A 289 15.04 13.38 -2.12
CA THR A 289 15.51 14.76 -2.00
C THR A 289 15.40 15.27 -0.57
N ASP A 290 14.32 14.96 0.14
CA ASP A 290 14.16 15.38 1.54
C ASP A 290 15.17 14.67 2.48
N LEU A 291 15.75 13.54 2.05
CA LEU A 291 16.80 12.82 2.80
C LEU A 291 18.21 13.40 2.56
N PHE A 292 18.49 13.88 1.34
CA PHE A 292 19.82 14.41 0.97
C PHE A 292 19.95 15.92 1.11
N VAL A 293 18.85 16.67 1.04
CA VAL A 293 18.84 18.13 1.20
C VAL A 293 18.82 18.46 2.69
N THR A 294 19.70 19.37 3.12
CA THR A 294 19.74 19.83 4.50
C THR A 294 18.39 20.42 4.90
N PRO A 295 17.78 19.95 6.00
CA PRO A 295 16.51 20.50 6.45
C PRO A 295 16.68 21.98 6.82
N PRO A 296 15.68 22.84 6.51
CA PRO A 296 15.73 24.25 6.87
C PRO A 296 15.75 24.48 8.39
N ASN A 297 15.31 23.50 9.18
CA ASN A 297 15.47 23.47 10.63
C ASN A 297 16.39 22.32 11.03
N LEU A 298 17.58 22.64 11.57
CA LEU A 298 18.59 21.66 12.00
C LEU A 298 18.18 20.89 13.26
N TYR A 299 17.20 21.39 14.00
CA TYR A 299 16.72 20.80 15.25
C TYR A 299 15.24 20.49 15.14
N SER A 300 14.87 19.23 15.37
CA SER A 300 13.50 18.86 15.72
C SER A 300 13.46 18.65 17.24
N LEU A 301 12.60 19.40 17.92
CA LEU A 301 12.27 19.11 19.31
C LEU A 301 11.35 17.89 19.29
N SER A 302 11.92 16.69 19.31
CA SER A 302 11.17 15.51 19.69
C SER A 302 10.91 15.62 21.19
N GLY A 303 9.65 15.68 21.61
CA GLY A 303 9.26 15.65 23.01
C GLY A 303 9.68 14.32 23.64
N VAL A 304 10.94 14.20 24.03
CA VAL A 304 11.41 13.17 24.95
C VAL A 304 11.04 13.65 26.34
N GLY A 305 9.86 13.24 26.80
CA GLY A 305 9.43 13.38 28.19
C GLY A 305 8.19 14.25 28.37
N LEU A 306 7.06 13.62 28.70
CA LEU A 306 6.52 13.59 30.06
C LEU A 306 5.44 12.50 30.12
N ASN A 307 5.82 11.34 30.69
CA ASN A 307 5.01 10.20 31.15
C ASN A 307 4.06 9.51 30.16
#